data_AF-A0A2V7RJX8-F1
#
_entry.id   AF-A0A2V7RJX8-F1
#
_cell.length_a   1.000
_cell.length_b   1.000
_cell.length_c   1.000
_cell.angle_alpha   90.00
_cell.angle_beta   90.00
_cell.angle_gamma   90.00
#
_symmetry.space_group_name_H-M   'P 1'
#
loop_
_entity.id
_entity.type
_entity.pdbx_description
1 polymer ?
#
loop_
_entity_poly.entity_id
_entity_poly.type
_entity_poly.pdbx_seq_one_letter_code
_entity_poly.pdbx_strand_id
1 'polypeptide(L)'
;MSTRTQIAAAIAGLVLIRTAPARADGGGTPAFARQTGLACSACHTHYPELTATGRAFKLNGYVYRRSDSLQATNPGGQQNLLLNLVPPISIMLQTSFTSTQKAQPNAQNGTILFP
;
A
#
# COMPACT_ATOMS: atom_id res chain seq x y z
N MET A 1 -4.55 -50.86 -15.20
CA MET A 1 -4.53 -49.88 -14.09
C MET A 1 -5.93 -49.87 -13.48
N SER A 2 -6.09 -50.20 -12.19
CA SER A 2 -7.41 -50.32 -11.55
C SER A 2 -8.04 -48.94 -11.30
N THR A 3 -9.36 -48.82 -11.44
CA THR A 3 -10.15 -47.60 -11.15
C THR A 3 -9.88 -47.05 -9.74
N ARG A 4 -9.56 -47.93 -8.78
CA ARG A 4 -9.17 -47.56 -7.42
C ARG A 4 -7.85 -46.78 -7.37
N THR A 5 -6.89 -47.13 -8.22
CA THR A 5 -5.59 -46.45 -8.31
C THR A 5 -5.72 -45.05 -8.91
N GLN A 6 -6.65 -44.85 -9.85
CA GLN A 6 -6.89 -43.54 -10.45
C GLN A 6 -7.62 -42.58 -9.50
N ILE A 7 -8.59 -43.08 -8.73
CA ILE A 7 -9.29 -42.27 -7.72
C ILE A 7 -8.33 -41.83 -6.60
N ALA A 8 -7.48 -42.75 -6.12
CA ALA A 8 -6.48 -42.41 -5.09
C ALA A 8 -5.49 -41.34 -5.57
N ALA A 9 -5.03 -41.43 -6.82
CA ALA A 9 -4.16 -40.43 -7.42
C ALA A 9 -4.85 -39.07 -7.59
N ALA A 10 -6.13 -39.04 -7.98
CA ALA A 10 -6.90 -37.82 -8.11
C ALA A 10 -7.13 -37.12 -6.76
N ILE A 11 -7.44 -37.87 -5.70
CA ILE A 11 -7.61 -37.33 -4.35
C ILE A 11 -6.28 -36.80 -3.81
N ALA A 12 -5.19 -37.55 -3.97
CA ALA A 12 -3.86 -37.10 -3.56
C ALA A 12 -3.42 -35.82 -4.30
N GLY A 13 -3.67 -35.74 -5.61
CA GLY A 13 -3.42 -34.54 -6.40
C GLY A 13 -4.23 -33.32 -5.93
N LEU A 14 -5.51 -33.50 -5.63
CA LEU A 14 -6.38 -32.42 -5.15
C LEU A 14 -5.98 -31.90 -3.75
N VAL A 15 -5.50 -32.78 -2.88
CA VAL A 15 -5.00 -32.42 -1.54
C VAL A 15 -3.69 -31.62 -1.62
N LEU A 16 -2.80 -31.97 -2.55
CA LEU A 16 -1.55 -31.25 -2.77
C LEU A 16 -1.77 -29.83 -3.33
N ILE A 17 -2.82 -29.61 -4.15
CA ILE A 17 -3.14 -28.29 -4.70
C ILE A 17 -3.70 -27.34 -3.62
N ARG A 18 -4.47 -27.85 -2.64
CA ARG A 18 -5.08 -27.02 -1.59
C ARG A 18 -4.14 -26.59 -0.46
N THR A 19 -2.97 -27.21 -0.33
CA THR A 19 -2.03 -26.95 0.76
C THR A 19 -0.83 -26.10 0.33
N ALA A 20 -0.81 -25.59 -0.91
CA ALA A 20 0.18 -24.62 -1.34
C ALA A 20 0.09 -23.39 -0.43
N PRO A 21 1.14 -23.07 0.37
CA PRO A 21 1.14 -21.85 1.16
C PRO A 21 1.06 -20.69 0.17
N ALA A 22 0.02 -19.86 0.31
CA ALA A 22 0.01 -18.56 -0.33
C ALA A 22 1.31 -17.87 0.08
N ARG A 23 2.22 -17.69 -0.88
CA ARG A 23 3.45 -16.95 -0.66
C ARG A 23 2.98 -15.54 -0.34
N ALA A 24 2.92 -15.20 0.95
CA ALA A 24 2.94 -13.83 1.37
C ALA A 24 4.32 -13.34 0.94
N ASP A 25 4.41 -12.78 -0.26
CA ASP A 25 5.61 -12.12 -0.71
C ASP A 25 5.90 -11.03 0.32
N GLY A 26 6.85 -11.29 1.22
CA GLY A 26 7.38 -10.35 2.20
C GLY A 26 8.18 -9.21 1.54
N GLY A 27 7.70 -8.74 0.40
CA GLY A 27 8.31 -7.78 -0.50
C GLY A 27 7.24 -6.98 -1.25
N GLY A 28 6.12 -6.71 -0.58
CA GLY A 28 5.13 -5.74 -1.05
C GLY A 28 5.71 -4.33 -0.98
N THR A 29 6.66 -3.99 -1.86
CA THR A 29 6.99 -2.59 -2.13
C THR A 29 5.67 -1.89 -2.42
N PRO A 30 5.27 -0.86 -1.65
CA PRO A 30 4.00 -0.17 -1.88
C PRO A 30 3.87 0.19 -3.36
N ALA A 31 2.65 0.16 -3.91
CA ALA A 31 2.41 0.52 -5.31
C ALA A 31 3.10 1.85 -5.68
N PHE A 32 3.17 2.77 -4.71
CA PHE A 32 3.91 4.01 -4.77
C PHE A 32 5.43 3.85 -5.04
N ALA A 33 6.13 2.98 -4.30
CA ALA A 33 7.55 2.73 -4.50
C ALA A 33 7.83 2.16 -5.90
N ARG A 34 6.88 1.37 -6.45
CA ARG A 34 6.94 0.90 -7.84
C ARG A 34 6.70 2.00 -8.86
N GLN A 35 5.77 2.93 -8.57
CA GLN A 35 5.44 4.04 -9.47
C GLN A 35 6.51 5.13 -9.52
N THR A 36 7.21 5.37 -8.40
CA THR A 36 8.16 6.49 -8.26
C THR A 36 9.62 6.07 -8.31
N GLY A 37 9.91 4.79 -8.08
CA GLY A 37 11.28 4.27 -8.02
C GLY A 37 12.09 4.79 -6.82
N LEU A 38 11.45 5.46 -5.86
CA LEU A 38 12.15 6.02 -4.71
C LEU A 38 12.40 4.97 -3.64
N ALA A 39 13.60 5.02 -3.06
CA ALA A 39 13.96 4.20 -1.91
C ALA A 39 13.10 4.56 -0.69
N CYS A 40 12.84 3.59 0.19
CA CYS A 40 12.06 3.80 1.41
C CYS A 40 12.64 4.92 2.30
N SER A 41 13.98 5.03 2.34
CA SER A 41 14.72 6.06 3.07
C SER A 41 14.50 7.48 2.55
N ALA A 42 13.97 7.63 1.31
CA ALA A 42 13.59 8.94 0.80
C ALA A 42 12.43 9.53 1.60
N CYS A 43 11.52 8.70 2.11
CA CYS A 43 10.33 9.14 2.84
C CYS A 43 10.42 8.89 4.36
N HIS A 44 11.17 7.88 4.82
CA HIS A 44 11.23 7.48 6.23
C HIS A 44 12.65 7.49 6.79
N THR A 45 12.82 8.03 8.00
CA THR A 45 14.03 7.89 8.81
C THR A 45 13.99 6.57 9.58
N HIS A 46 12.93 6.36 10.34
CA HIS A 46 12.47 5.07 10.85
C HIS A 46 10.95 5.05 10.65
N TYR A 47 10.37 3.97 10.12
CA TYR A 47 8.90 3.91 10.04
C TYR A 47 8.30 3.97 11.45
N PRO A 48 7.26 4.81 11.74
CA PRO A 48 6.46 5.63 10.81
C PRO A 48 6.90 7.11 10.69
N GLU A 49 8.01 7.51 11.29
CA GLU A 49 8.56 8.87 11.20
C GLU A 49 8.93 9.23 9.75
N LEU A 50 8.66 10.48 9.36
CA LEU A 50 8.85 10.98 7.99
C LEU A 50 10.02 11.96 7.90
N THR A 51 10.82 11.79 6.84
CA THR A 51 11.78 12.79 6.35
C THR A 51 11.04 14.07 5.93
N ALA A 52 11.78 15.15 5.66
CA ALA A 52 11.19 16.37 5.08
C ALA A 52 10.43 16.08 3.78
N THR A 53 11.00 15.23 2.91
CA THR A 53 10.37 14.79 1.66
C THR A 53 9.08 14.01 1.91
N GLY A 54 9.11 13.00 2.79
CA GLY A 54 7.93 12.20 3.12
C GLY A 54 6.81 13.04 3.75
N ARG A 55 7.18 14.02 4.57
CA ARG A 55 6.24 14.96 5.20
C ARG A 55 5.61 15.90 4.19
N ALA A 56 6.41 16.46 3.28
CA ALA A 56 5.90 17.29 2.19
C ALA A 56 4.97 16.49 1.29
N PHE A 57 5.33 15.26 0.91
CA PHE A 57 4.48 14.38 0.11
C PHE A 57 3.12 14.11 0.78
N LYS A 58 3.12 13.81 2.09
CA LYS A 58 1.90 13.63 2.88
C LYS A 58 1.05 14.91 2.94
N LEU A 59 1.67 16.06 3.19
CA LEU A 59 0.98 17.36 3.23
C LEU A 59 0.38 17.77 1.88
N ASN A 60 0.99 17.32 0.77
CA ASN A 60 0.46 17.53 -0.57
C ASN A 60 -0.60 16.48 -0.98
N GLY A 61 -1.07 15.62 -0.07
CA GLY A 61 -2.09 14.62 -0.39
C GLY A 61 -1.57 13.39 -1.13
N TYR A 62 -0.33 12.98 -0.85
CA TYR A 62 0.35 11.85 -1.49
C TYR A 62 0.60 12.05 -2.98
N VAL A 63 0.96 13.28 -3.35
CA VAL A 63 1.44 13.61 -4.69
C VAL A 63 2.67 14.52 -4.64
N TYR A 64 3.51 14.41 -5.68
CA TYR A 64 4.55 15.39 -5.92
C TYR A 64 3.90 16.65 -6.50
N ARG A 65 3.96 17.75 -5.75
CA ARG A 65 3.38 19.04 -6.13
C ARG A 65 3.82 19.43 -7.55
N ARG A 66 2.88 19.56 -8.49
CA ARG A 66 3.11 20.25 -9.78
C ARG A 66 3.01 21.75 -9.51
N SER A 67 3.99 22.52 -9.98
CA SER A 67 4.15 23.95 -9.71
C SER A 67 3.25 24.85 -10.57
N ASP A 68 2.01 24.45 -10.86
CA ASP A 68 1.11 25.25 -11.68
C ASP A 68 0.17 26.04 -10.76
N SER A 69 0.75 27.04 -10.10
CA SER A 69 0.04 27.89 -9.15
C SER A 69 -0.65 29.04 -9.87
N LEU A 70 -1.98 29.10 -9.83
CA LEU A 70 -2.72 30.24 -10.35
C LEU A 70 -2.66 31.38 -9.34
N GLN A 71 -2.11 32.51 -9.79
CA GLN A 71 -1.98 33.74 -9.02
C GLN A 71 -3.29 34.53 -9.12
N ALA A 72 -4.05 34.63 -8.03
CA ALA A 72 -5.13 35.60 -7.93
C ALA A 72 -4.53 36.96 -7.50
N THR A 73 -4.42 37.87 -8.47
CA THR A 73 -3.99 39.25 -8.25
C THR A 73 -5.19 40.09 -7.82
N ASN A 74 -5.14 40.67 -6.62
CA ASN A 74 -6.13 41.68 -6.21
C ASN A 74 -5.98 42.93 -7.09
N PRO A 75 -7.01 43.79 -7.24
CA PRO A 75 -6.92 45.05 -7.98
C PRO A 75 -5.76 45.99 -7.56
N GLY A 76 -5.18 45.77 -6.36
CA GLY A 76 -3.97 46.44 -5.87
C GLY A 76 -2.63 45.72 -6.12
N GLY A 77 -2.57 44.70 -6.99
CA GLY A 77 -1.32 44.08 -7.43
C GLY A 77 -0.69 43.04 -6.48
N GLN A 78 -1.38 42.63 -5.42
CA GLN A 78 -0.85 41.67 -4.43
C GLN A 78 -1.43 40.26 -4.65
N GLN A 79 -0.53 39.28 -4.79
CA GLN A 79 -0.83 37.85 -5.00
C GLN A 79 -1.21 37.22 -3.64
N ASN A 80 -2.49 37.17 -3.30
CA ASN A 80 -2.87 36.74 -1.95
C ASN A 80 -3.29 35.28 -1.80
N LEU A 81 -3.32 34.44 -2.84
CA LEU A 81 -3.60 33.00 -2.62
C LEU A 81 -3.21 32.19 -3.87
N LEU A 82 -2.18 31.35 -3.75
CA LEU A 82 -1.83 30.37 -4.78
C LEU A 82 -2.67 29.11 -4.56
N LEU A 83 -3.81 29.00 -5.25
CA LEU A 83 -4.59 27.77 -5.25
C LEU A 83 -4.25 26.94 -6.50
N ASN A 84 -3.80 25.71 -6.26
CA ASN A 84 -3.64 24.69 -7.28
C ASN A 84 -5.07 24.27 -7.73
N LEU A 85 -5.52 24.78 -8.88
CA LEU A 85 -6.93 24.72 -9.30
C LEU A 85 -7.39 23.31 -9.72
N VAL A 86 -6.44 22.39 -9.90
CA VAL A 86 -6.70 20.97 -10.10
C VAL A 86 -6.07 20.23 -8.92
N PRO A 87 -6.81 19.95 -7.85
CA PRO A 87 -6.27 19.13 -6.78
C PRO A 87 -5.96 17.75 -7.39
N PRO A 88 -4.72 17.28 -7.29
CA PRO A 88 -4.39 15.93 -7.71
C PRO A 88 -5.13 14.96 -6.78
N ILE A 89 -6.21 14.37 -7.29
CA ILE A 89 -7.09 13.47 -6.57
C ILE A 89 -6.35 12.15 -6.34
N SER A 90 -6.14 11.79 -5.07
CA SER A 90 -5.52 10.51 -4.67
C SER A 90 -6.41 9.79 -3.67
N ILE A 91 -6.59 8.49 -3.88
CA ILE A 91 -7.37 7.61 -3.00
C ILE A 91 -6.41 6.59 -2.39
N MET A 92 -6.32 6.55 -1.06
CA MET A 92 -5.53 5.56 -0.33
C MET A 92 -6.48 4.57 0.34
N LEU A 93 -6.37 3.29 -0.01
CA LEU A 93 -7.06 2.20 0.66
C LEU A 93 -6.04 1.42 1.49
N GLN A 94 -6.20 1.41 2.82
CA GLN A 94 -5.37 0.62 3.73
C GLN A 94 -6.14 -0.64 4.15
N THR A 95 -5.72 -1.81 3.66
CA THR A 95 -6.21 -3.10 4.15
C THR A 95 -5.04 -3.91 4.70
N SER A 96 -5.27 -4.68 5.75
CA SER A 96 -4.26 -5.62 6.25
C SER A 96 -4.88 -6.92 6.69
N PHE A 97 -4.13 -8.01 6.50
CA PHE A 97 -4.48 -9.34 6.98
C PHE A 97 -3.27 -9.93 7.70
N THR A 98 -3.45 -10.34 8.95
CA THR A 98 -2.37 -10.96 9.73
C THR A 98 -2.77 -12.37 10.15
N SER A 99 -1.94 -13.35 9.80
CA SER A 99 -2.04 -14.72 10.29
C SER A 99 -0.71 -15.17 10.90
N THR A 100 -0.78 -15.71 12.11
CA THR A 100 0.38 -16.19 12.86
C THR A 100 0.27 -17.71 13.06
N GLN A 101 1.40 -18.43 12.98
CA GLN A 101 1.41 -19.87 13.23
C GLN A 101 1.08 -20.22 14.69
N LYS A 102 1.37 -19.30 15.62
CA LYS A 102 1.06 -19.44 17.04
C LYS A 102 0.26 -18.23 17.49
N ALA A 103 -0.90 -18.48 18.09
CA ALA A 103 -1.75 -17.44 18.64
C ALA A 103 -0.97 -16.55 19.63
N GLN A 104 -1.05 -15.24 19.44
CA GLN A 104 -0.51 -14.27 20.38
C GLN A 104 -1.45 -14.13 21.58
N PRO A 105 -0.95 -14.04 22.82
CA PRO A 105 -1.79 -13.83 23.99
C PRO A 105 -2.67 -12.58 23.81
N ASN A 106 -3.98 -12.71 24.04
CA ASN A 106 -4.98 -11.64 23.91
C ASN A 106 -5.10 -10.99 22.52
N ALA A 107 -4.65 -11.64 21.43
CA ALA A 107 -4.86 -11.15 20.07
C ALA A 107 -5.46 -12.23 19.16
N GLN A 108 -6.35 -11.83 18.25
CA GLN A 108 -6.95 -12.73 17.28
C GLN A 108 -5.97 -13.10 16.16
N ASN A 109 -6.13 -14.32 15.64
CA ASN A 109 -5.39 -14.83 14.49
C ASN A 109 -6.30 -14.77 13.25
N GLY A 110 -5.82 -14.19 12.14
CA GLY A 110 -6.63 -13.96 10.95
C GLY A 110 -7.42 -12.66 10.99
N THR A 111 -6.89 -11.63 11.64
CA THR A 111 -7.53 -10.31 11.71
C THR A 111 -7.44 -9.61 10.36
N ILE A 112 -8.59 -9.14 9.87
CA ILE A 112 -8.70 -8.26 8.71
C ILE A 112 -8.97 -6.85 9.24
N LEU A 113 -8.08 -5.89 8.96
CA LEU A 113 -8.38 -4.47 9.16
C LEU A 113 -8.74 -3.84 7.82
N PHE A 114 -9.89 -3.17 7.82
CA PHE A 114 -10.33 -2.26 6.78
C PHE A 114 -10.11 -0.81 7.27
N PRO A 115 -10.05 0.17 6.35
CA PRO A 115 -9.91 1.58 6.71
C PRO A 115 -11.11 2.11 7.51
#